data_AF-A0A1Y4NC87-F1
#
_entry.id   AF-A0A1Y4NC87-F1
#
_cell.length_a   1.000
_cell.length_b   1.000
_cell.length_c   1.000
_cell.angle_alpha   90.00
_cell.angle_beta   90.00
_cell.angle_gamma   90.00
#
_symmetry.space_group_name_H-M   'P 1'
#
loop_
_entity.id
_entity.type
_entity.pdbx_description
1 polymer ?
#
loop_
_entity_poly.entity_id
_entity_poly.type
_entity_poly.pdbx_seq_one_letter_code
_entity_poly.pdbx_strand_id
1 'polypeptide(L)' 'MPKTKGQKLIFGILMSITMTYGMEVYNNAINAGYNLMPGGFSNMTNAVFLNALKESSFMMIIVFIISNL' A
#
# COMPACT_ATOMS: atom_id res chain seq x y z
N MET A 1 -0.38 16.39 14.32
CA MET A 1 1.00 16.02 14.68
C MET A 1 0.98 15.12 15.90
N PRO A 2 1.61 13.93 15.85
CA PRO A 2 1.70 13.04 17.01
C PRO A 2 2.40 13.76 18.17
N LYS A 3 1.74 13.82 19.33
CA LYS A 3 2.23 14.58 20.51
C LYS A 3 2.91 13.69 21.55
N THR A 4 2.68 12.38 21.49
CA THR A 4 3.24 11.39 22.43
C THR A 4 4.08 10.36 21.69
N LYS A 5 5.02 9.71 22.39
CA LYS A 5 5.87 8.65 21.81
C LYS A 5 5.03 7.51 21.18
N GLY A 6 3.94 7.11 21.85
CA GLY A 6 3.02 6.08 21.34
C GLY A 6 2.26 6.53 20.09
N GLN A 7 1.79 7.78 20.05
CA GLN A 7 1.16 8.32 18.83
C GLN A 7 2.16 8.40 17.68
N LYS A 8 3.42 8.74 17.94
CA LYS A 8 4.45 8.82 16.88
C LYS A 8 4.71 7.45 16.26
N LEU A 9 4.77 6.40 17.08
CA LEU A 9 4.91 5.02 16.62
C LEU A 9 3.71 4.58 15.78
N ILE A 10 2.48 4.73 16.29
CA ILE A 10 1.26 4.33 15.57
C ILE A 10 1.12 5.11 14.24
N PHE A 11 1.43 6.41 14.27
CA PHE A 11 1.37 7.25 13.08
C PHE A 11 2.43 6.85 12.05
N GLY A 12 3.66 6.55 12.47
CA GLY A 12 4.71 6.05 11.60
C GLY A 12 4.33 4.71 10.97
N ILE A 13 3.79 3.78 11.76
CA ILE A 13 3.29 2.49 11.27
C ILE A 13 2.20 2.69 10.21
N LEU A 14 1.17 3.48 10.52
CA LEU A 14 0.08 3.73 9.57
C LEU A 14 0.60 4.37 8.29
N MET A 15 1.51 5.34 8.38
CA MET A 15 2.10 5.98 7.20
C MET A 15 2.86 4.98 6.33
N SER A 16 3.72 4.15 6.93
CA SER A 16 4.47 3.13 6.19
C SER A 16 3.55 2.12 5.50
N ILE A 17 2.54 1.63 6.22
CA ILE A 17 1.55 0.68 5.69
C ILE A 17 0.79 1.31 4.51
N THR A 18 0.24 2.51 4.70
CA THR A 18 -0.62 3.16 3.71
C THR A 18 0.16 3.53 2.45
N MET A 19 1.41 3.99 2.61
CA MET A 19 2.28 4.35 1.49
C MET A 19 2.67 3.14 0.66
N THR A 20 3.20 2.08 1.29
CA THR A 20 3.60 0.86 0.57
C THR A 20 2.39 0.22 -0.11
N TYR A 21 1.27 0.10 0.59
CA TYR A 21 0.06 -0.49 0.03
C TYR A 21 -0.51 0.34 -1.14
N GLY A 22 -0.55 1.66 -1.03
CA GLY A 22 -1.05 2.53 -2.10
C GLY A 22 -0.26 2.42 -3.40
N MET A 23 1.07 2.33 -3.30
CA MET A 23 1.93 2.15 -4.48
C MET A 23 1.79 0.77 -5.10
N GLU A 24 1.59 -0.29 -4.29
CA GLU A 24 1.34 -1.63 -4.82
C GLU A 24 -0.02 -1.76 -5.50
N VAL A 25 -1.05 -1.11 -4.97
CA VAL A 25 -2.37 -1.04 -5.63
C VAL A 25 -2.24 -0.35 -6.99
N TYR A 26 -1.50 0.76 -7.04
CA TYR A 26 -1.26 1.50 -8.28
C TYR A 26 -0.49 0.67 -9.30
N ASN A 27 0.60 0.00 -8.88
CA ASN A 27 1.38 -0.86 -9.76
C ASN A 27 0.58 -2.05 -10.27
N ASN A 28 -0.19 -2.75 -9.41
CA ASN A 28 -1.07 -3.82 -9.86
C ASN A 28 -2.13 -3.32 -10.86
N ALA A 29 -2.67 -2.12 -10.64
CA ALA A 29 -3.66 -1.56 -11.54
C ALA A 29 -3.08 -1.26 -12.94
N ILE A 30 -1.84 -0.74 -13.00
CA ILE A 30 -1.14 -0.51 -14.27
C ILE A 30 -0.72 -1.82 -14.92
N ASN A 31 -0.19 -2.77 -14.16
CA ASN A 31 0.21 -4.09 -14.67
C ASN A 31 -0.98 -4.85 -15.27
N ALA A 32 -2.17 -4.68 -14.70
CA ALA A 32 -3.42 -5.21 -15.25
C ALA A 32 -3.95 -4.42 -16.46
N GLY A 33 -3.28 -3.34 -16.87
CA GLY A 33 -3.63 -2.54 -18.04
C GLY A 33 -4.82 -1.62 -17.85
N TYR A 34 -5.31 -1.43 -16.62
CA TYR A 34 -6.49 -0.57 -16.36
C TYR A 34 -6.26 0.88 -16.81
N ASN A 35 -5.01 1.37 -16.80
CA ASN A 35 -4.67 2.70 -17.29
C ASN A 35 -4.87 2.87 -18.81
N LEU A 36 -4.87 1.79 -19.58
CA LEU A 36 -5.00 1.80 -21.05
C LEU A 36 -6.40 1.38 -21.53
N MET A 37 -7.24 0.86 -20.63
CA MET A 37 -8.60 0.44 -20.96
C MET A 37 -9.56 1.63 -21.12
N PRO A 38 -10.59 1.53 -21.98
CA PRO A 38 -11.69 2.49 -21.99
C PRO A 38 -12.37 2.49 -20.62
N GLY A 39 -12.41 3.64 -19.94
CA GLY A 39 -12.87 3.75 -18.55
C GLY A 39 -11.76 3.77 -17.50
N GLY A 40 -10.51 3.52 -17.89
CA GLY A 40 -9.34 3.72 -17.03
C GLY A 40 -9.39 2.90 -15.73
N PHE A 41 -8.91 3.50 -14.65
CA PHE A 41 -9.00 2.94 -13.29
C PHE A 41 -10.43 2.75 -12.79
N SER A 42 -11.46 3.34 -13.41
CA SER A 42 -12.87 3.12 -13.03
C SER A 42 -13.33 1.68 -13.32
N ASN A 43 -12.62 0.96 -14.19
CA ASN A 43 -12.85 -0.47 -14.44
C ASN A 43 -12.06 -1.39 -13.51
N MET A 44 -11.32 -0.86 -12.53
CA MET A 44 -10.60 -1.69 -11.56
C MET A 44 -11.55 -2.64 -10.84
N THR A 45 -11.15 -3.90 -10.78
CA THR A 45 -11.85 -4.90 -9.98
C THR A 45 -11.23 -4.99 -8.58
N ASN A 46 -12.01 -5.51 -7.63
CA ASN A 46 -11.52 -5.73 -6.26
C ASN A 46 -10.32 -6.69 -6.17
N ALA A 47 -10.01 -7.43 -7.24
CA ALA A 47 -8.86 -8.32 -7.32
C ALA A 47 -7.53 -7.56 -7.22
N VAL A 48 -7.46 -6.32 -7.72
CA VAL A 48 -6.25 -5.46 -7.65
C VAL A 48 -5.87 -5.19 -6.20
N PHE A 49 -6.84 -4.87 -5.34
CA PHE A 49 -6.61 -4.65 -3.91
C PHE A 49 -6.15 -5.92 -3.21
N LEU A 50 -6.72 -7.07 -3.58
CA LEU A 50 -6.37 -8.36 -2.98
C LEU A 50 -4.94 -8.79 -3.36
N ASN A 51 -4.55 -8.59 -4.62
CA ASN A 51 -3.19 -8.84 -5.09
C ASN A 51 -2.18 -7.89 -4.43
N ALA A 52 -2.49 -6.59 -4.39
CA ALA A 52 -1.66 -5.60 -3.71
C ALA A 52 -1.53 -5.89 -2.21
N LEU A 53 -2.58 -6.40 -1.55
CA LEU A 53 -2.53 -6.79 -0.14
C LEU A 53 -1.57 -7.96 0.06
N LYS A 54 -1.64 -8.95 -0.82
CA LYS A 54 -0.76 -10.12 -0.78
C LYS A 54 0.70 -9.71 -0.96
N GLU A 55 1.02 -8.93 -1.98
CA GLU A 55 2.39 -8.46 -2.25
C GLU A 55 2.90 -7.53 -1.14
N SER A 56 2.05 -6.59 -0.71
CA SER A 56 2.40 -5.66 0.35
C SER A 56 2.58 -6.36 1.70
N SER A 57 1.87 -7.46 2.00
CA SER A 57 2.04 -8.21 3.25
C SER A 57 3.43 -8.83 3.40
N PHE A 58 4.03 -9.31 2.29
CA PHE A 58 5.40 -9.83 2.31
C PHE A 58 6.43 -8.71 2.49
N MET A 59 6.24 -7.57 1.82
CA MET A 59 7.14 -6.43 1.97
C MET A 59 6.99 -5.70 3.31
N MET A 60 5.78 -5.61 3.86
CA MET A 60 5.55 -4.96 5.15
C MET A 60 6.32 -5.66 6.27
N ILE A 61 6.37 -6.99 6.30
CA ILE A 61 7.14 -7.73 7.32
C ILE A 61 8.62 -7.32 7.28
N ILE A 62 9.20 -7.20 6.08
CA ILE A 62 10.59 -6.77 5.90
C ILE A 62 10.76 -5.30 6.30
N VAL A 63 9.83 -4.43 5.88
CA VAL A 63 9.84 -3.01 6.23
C VAL A 63 9.76 -2.83 7.73
N PHE A 64 8.94 -3.58 8.47
CA PHE A 64 8.86 -3.51 9.92
C PHE A 64 10.12 -4.00 10.64
N ILE A 65 10.80 -5.02 10.10
CA ILE A 65 12.03 -5.56 10.69
C ILE A 65 13.21 -4.59 10.48
N ILE A 66 13.29 -3.93 9.32
CA ILE A 66 14.39 -3.02 8.96
C ILE A 66 14.11 -1.58 9.40
N SER A 67 12.84 -1.17 9.45
CA SER A 67 12.47 0.19 9.85
C SER A 67 12.78 0.39 11.32
N ASN A 68 13.69 1.34 11.57
CA ASN A 68 13.97 1.89 12.90
C ASN A 68 12.87 2.92 13.24
N LEU A 69 11.62 2.44 13.32
CA LEU A 69 10.39 3.23 13.47
C LEU A 69 10.24 3.87 14.85
#